data_AF-A0AAW4BH21-F1
#
_entry.id   AF-A0AAW4BH21-F1
#
_cell.length_a   1.000
_cell.length_b   1.000
_cell.length_c   1.000
_cell.angle_alpha   90.00
_cell.angle_beta   90.00
_cell.angle_gamma   90.00
#
_symmetry.space_group_name_H-M   'P 1'
#
loop_
_entity.id
_entity.type
_entity.pdbx_description
1 polymer ?
#
loop_
_entity_poly.entity_id
_entity_poly.type
_entity_poly.pdbx_seq_one_letter_code
_entity_poly.pdbx_strand_id
1 'polypeptide(L)'
;IEKIVELLPYEDTLHHVDLSYISGMPYEFARSLDRAEDFNGPKYKIYNPKVEAAKEEFLNAVYSFNEICISFLSVDHPQRKPLMVVPPFDWRNGPSEARYRELQSSLSDHATMLINKYKLFVEVYKSEGFISDKI
;
A
#
# COMPACT_ATOMS: atom_id res chain seq x y z
N ILE A 1 16.22 2.37 0.08
CA ILE A 1 15.37 2.86 -1.03
C ILE A 1 15.23 1.80 -2.10
N GLU A 2 16.33 1.34 -2.72
CA GLU A 2 16.28 0.22 -3.68
C GLU A 2 15.51 -1.00 -3.15
N LYS A 3 15.76 -1.43 -1.91
CA LYS A 3 15.01 -2.53 -1.27
C LYS A 3 13.51 -2.26 -1.09
N ILE A 4 13.12 -1.00 -0.88
CA ILE A 4 11.70 -0.62 -0.77
C ILE A 4 11.06 -0.73 -2.15
N VAL A 5 11.73 -0.23 -3.19
CA VAL A 5 11.25 -0.26 -4.58
C VAL A 5 11.27 -1.68 -5.15
N GLU A 6 12.21 -2.53 -4.73
CA GLU A 6 12.20 -3.95 -5.06
C GLU A 6 11.00 -4.67 -4.45
N LEU A 7 10.70 -4.37 -3.19
CA LEU A 7 9.59 -4.99 -2.47
C LEU A 7 8.24 -4.49 -2.98
N LEU A 8 8.17 -3.19 -3.29
CA LEU A 8 7.01 -2.46 -3.76
C LEU A 8 7.38 -1.76 -5.08
N PRO A 9 7.35 -2.45 -6.23
CA PRO A 9 7.62 -1.83 -7.52
C PRO A 9 6.66 -0.67 -7.77
N TYR A 10 7.17 0.45 -8.27
CA TYR A 10 6.42 1.71 -8.30
C TYR A 10 5.07 1.57 -9.02
N GLU A 11 5.07 1.16 -10.29
CA GLU A 11 3.84 1.03 -11.09
C GLU A 11 2.87 -0.02 -10.51
N ASP A 12 3.38 -1.18 -10.12
CA ASP A 12 2.56 -2.25 -9.52
C ASP A 12 1.90 -1.79 -8.22
N THR A 13 2.64 -1.03 -7.40
CA THR A 13 2.14 -0.49 -6.13
C THR A 13 1.02 0.51 -6.39
N LEU A 14 1.22 1.44 -7.33
CA LEU A 14 0.17 2.39 -7.68
C LEU A 14 -1.08 1.67 -8.17
N HIS A 15 -0.92 0.70 -9.07
CA HIS A 15 -2.02 -0.05 -9.65
C HIS A 15 -2.81 -0.87 -8.61
N HIS A 16 -2.12 -1.67 -7.79
CA HIS A 16 -2.79 -2.54 -6.83
C HIS A 16 -3.40 -1.79 -5.65
N VAL A 17 -2.76 -0.71 -5.19
CA VAL A 17 -3.33 0.15 -4.14
C VAL A 17 -4.59 0.84 -4.65
N ASP A 18 -4.58 1.40 -5.87
CA ASP A 18 -5.73 2.09 -6.45
C ASP A 18 -6.93 1.17 -6.68
N LEU A 19 -6.71 -0.11 -7.01
CA LEU A 19 -7.80 -1.06 -7.23
C LEU A 19 -8.27 -1.79 -5.96
N SER A 20 -7.53 -1.67 -4.85
CA SER A 20 -7.74 -2.46 -3.64
C SER A 20 -9.17 -2.39 -3.07
N TYR A 21 -9.78 -1.20 -3.06
CA TYR A 21 -11.12 -0.97 -2.53
C TYR A 21 -12.26 -1.36 -3.47
N ILE A 22 -11.95 -1.67 -4.73
CA ILE A 22 -12.93 -2.09 -5.75
C ILE A 22 -12.87 -3.60 -5.97
N SER A 23 -11.69 -4.12 -6.29
CA SER A 23 -11.48 -5.50 -6.73
C SER A 23 -10.55 -6.29 -5.82
N GLY A 24 -10.00 -5.66 -4.78
CA GLY A 24 -8.95 -6.26 -3.97
C GLY A 24 -7.58 -6.21 -4.64
N MET A 25 -6.64 -6.96 -4.08
CA MET A 25 -5.25 -7.02 -4.53
C MET A 25 -4.65 -8.42 -4.35
N PRO A 26 -3.56 -8.76 -5.06
CA PRO A 26 -2.87 -10.03 -4.87
C PRO A 26 -2.40 -10.21 -3.42
N TYR A 27 -2.56 -11.42 -2.88
CA TYR A 27 -2.17 -11.73 -1.50
C TYR A 27 -0.68 -11.46 -1.26
N GLU A 28 0.18 -11.88 -2.18
CA GLU A 28 1.63 -11.64 -2.07
C GLU A 28 1.99 -10.16 -2.08
N PHE A 29 1.23 -9.33 -2.81
CA PHE A 29 1.41 -7.88 -2.79
C PHE A 29 1.00 -7.29 -1.43
N ALA A 30 -0.13 -7.71 -0.86
CA ALA A 30 -0.53 -7.32 0.50
C ALA A 30 0.55 -7.71 1.53
N ARG A 31 1.16 -8.90 1.41
CA ARG A 31 2.29 -9.31 2.25
C ARG A 31 3.57 -8.49 2.01
N SER A 32 3.77 -7.94 0.81
CA SER A 32 4.86 -7.00 0.56
C SER A 32 4.62 -5.66 1.24
N LEU A 33 3.38 -5.17 1.29
CA LEU A 33 3.03 -3.98 2.06
C LEU A 33 3.28 -4.16 3.55
N ASP A 34 2.86 -5.29 4.14
CA ASP A 34 3.16 -5.61 5.55
C ASP A 34 4.68 -5.58 5.83
N ARG A 35 5.47 -6.20 4.94
CA ARG A 35 6.93 -6.26 5.07
C ARG A 35 7.62 -4.91 4.88
N ALA A 36 6.97 -3.94 4.25
CA ALA A 36 7.57 -2.63 4.05
C ALA A 36 7.72 -1.85 5.37
N GLU A 37 6.92 -2.18 6.39
CA GLU A 37 7.01 -1.59 7.72
C GLU A 37 8.38 -1.84 8.39
N ASP A 38 9.06 -2.93 8.04
CA ASP A 38 10.41 -3.26 8.54
C ASP A 38 11.45 -2.20 8.17
N PHE A 39 11.18 -1.36 7.16
CA PHE A 39 12.09 -0.29 6.71
C PHE A 39 12.05 0.97 7.59
N ASN A 40 11.23 1.01 8.64
CA ASN A 40 11.19 2.13 9.59
C ASN A 40 12.28 2.05 10.69
N GLY A 41 13.05 0.96 10.73
CA GLY A 41 14.08 0.75 11.74
C GLY A 41 15.36 1.58 11.53
N PRO A 42 16.17 1.79 12.60
CA PRO A 42 17.44 2.55 12.53
C PRO A 42 18.43 2.04 11.46
N LYS A 43 18.39 0.74 11.16
CA LYS A 43 19.20 0.08 10.13
C LYS A 43 18.93 0.61 8.72
N TYR A 44 17.74 1.14 8.47
CA TYR A 44 17.28 1.61 7.16
C TYR A 44 17.18 3.13 7.08
N LYS A 45 17.79 3.83 8.05
CA LYS A 45 17.84 5.29 8.07
C LYS A 45 18.65 5.83 6.89
N ILE A 46 18.11 6.81 6.21
CA ILE A 46 18.77 7.56 5.14
C ILE A 46 19.35 8.83 5.75
N TYR A 47 20.61 9.13 5.46
CA TYR A 47 21.29 10.29 6.05
C TYR A 47 20.84 11.63 5.45
N ASN A 48 20.28 11.62 4.23
CA ASN A 48 19.64 12.80 3.68
C ASN A 48 18.30 13.04 4.42
N PRO A 49 18.16 14.13 5.18
CA PRO A 49 17.00 14.34 6.05
C PRO A 49 15.69 14.53 5.28
N LYS A 50 15.72 15.08 4.06
CA LYS A 50 14.52 15.25 3.25
C LYS A 50 14.01 13.91 2.73
N VAL A 51 14.93 13.08 2.23
CA VAL A 51 14.59 11.74 1.72
C VAL A 51 14.14 10.85 2.87
N GLU A 52 14.75 10.96 4.05
CA GLU A 52 14.32 10.23 5.24
C GLU A 52 12.91 10.64 5.69
N ALA A 53 12.62 11.94 5.77
CA ALA A 53 11.28 12.41 6.13
C ALA A 53 10.22 11.93 5.13
N ALA A 54 10.49 12.01 3.82
CA ALA A 54 9.59 11.50 2.80
C ALA A 54 9.40 9.97 2.87
N LYS A 55 10.46 9.23 3.21
CA LYS A 55 10.38 7.78 3.47
C LYS A 55 9.49 7.48 4.68
N GLU A 56 9.69 8.17 5.79
CA GLU A 56 8.89 8.00 7.02
C GLU A 56 7.41 8.29 6.75
N GLU A 57 7.09 9.37 6.04
CA GLU A 57 5.71 9.67 5.65
C GLU A 57 5.09 8.59 4.76
N PHE A 58 5.86 8.05 3.81
CA PHE A 58 5.44 6.94 2.98
C PHE A 58 5.16 5.67 3.81
N LEU A 59 6.09 5.28 4.69
CA LEU A 59 5.93 4.09 5.54
C LEU A 59 4.76 4.23 6.52
N ASN A 60 4.54 5.42 7.06
CA ASN A 60 3.37 5.70 7.90
C ASN A 60 2.06 5.54 7.10
N ALA A 61 2.03 5.98 5.83
CA ALA A 61 0.87 5.79 4.97
C ALA A 61 0.64 4.31 4.62
N VAL A 62 1.71 3.52 4.46
CA VAL A 62 1.61 2.05 4.30
C VAL A 62 0.95 1.43 5.52
N TYR A 63 1.43 1.76 6.73
CA TYR A 63 0.87 1.26 7.99
C TYR A 63 -0.63 1.60 8.11
N SER A 64 -1.01 2.86 7.88
CA SER A 64 -2.42 3.27 7.95
C SER A 64 -3.29 2.57 6.90
N PHE A 65 -2.76 2.31 5.70
CA PHE A 65 -3.45 1.55 4.67
C PHE A 65 -3.65 0.08 5.08
N ASN A 66 -2.64 -0.56 5.67
CA ASN A 66 -2.70 -1.94 6.14
C ASN A 66 -3.75 -2.13 7.24
N GLU A 67 -3.85 -1.20 8.19
CA GLU A 67 -4.86 -1.21 9.27
C GLU A 67 -6.30 -1.28 8.72
N ILE A 68 -6.60 -0.49 7.68
CA ILE A 68 -7.92 -0.53 7.03
C ILE A 68 -8.09 -1.80 6.20
N CYS A 69 -7.04 -2.26 5.51
CA CYS A 69 -7.07 -3.51 4.76
C CYS A 69 -7.44 -4.70 5.65
N ILE A 70 -6.86 -4.81 6.85
CA ILE A 70 -7.16 -5.90 7.81
C ILE A 70 -8.65 -5.92 8.19
N SER A 71 -9.28 -4.75 8.24
CA SER A 71 -10.69 -4.60 8.62
C SER A 71 -11.68 -4.83 7.47
N PHE A 72 -11.21 -4.81 6.21
CA PHE A 72 -12.08 -4.81 5.03
C PHE A 72 -11.78 -5.91 4.00
N LEU A 73 -10.52 -6.32 3.83
CA LEU A 73 -10.14 -7.29 2.82
C LEU A 73 -9.90 -8.66 3.45
N SER A 74 -10.37 -9.72 2.78
CA SER A 74 -10.16 -11.10 3.24
C SER A 74 -9.92 -12.05 2.08
N VAL A 75 -9.41 -13.25 2.39
CA VAL A 75 -9.30 -14.32 1.41
C VAL A 75 -10.65 -15.00 1.25
N ASP A 76 -11.38 -14.64 0.19
CA ASP A 76 -12.72 -15.19 -0.10
C ASP A 76 -12.65 -16.54 -0.85
N HIS A 77 -11.65 -16.70 -1.74
CA HIS A 77 -11.48 -17.90 -2.56
C HIS A 77 -10.05 -18.43 -2.49
N PRO A 78 -9.72 -19.28 -1.50
CA PRO A 78 -8.34 -19.75 -1.28
C PRO A 78 -7.81 -20.62 -2.43
N GLN A 79 -8.69 -21.15 -3.28
CA GLN A 79 -8.32 -21.95 -4.45
C GLN A 79 -8.01 -21.09 -5.69
N ARG A 80 -8.33 -19.79 -5.67
CA ARG A 80 -8.07 -18.89 -6.80
C ARG A 80 -6.57 -18.72 -7.01
N LYS A 81 -6.15 -18.70 -8.28
CA LYS A 81 -4.77 -18.38 -8.68
C LYS A 81 -4.78 -17.14 -9.60
N PRO A 82 -4.06 -16.06 -9.26
CA PRO A 82 -3.35 -15.87 -7.99
C PRO A 82 -4.32 -15.77 -6.81
N LEU A 83 -3.80 -16.02 -5.60
CA LEU A 83 -4.53 -15.80 -4.37
C LEU A 83 -4.75 -14.29 -4.19
N MET A 84 -5.97 -13.90 -3.82
CA MET A 84 -6.37 -12.50 -3.70
C MET A 84 -6.92 -12.23 -2.30
N VAL A 85 -6.68 -11.02 -1.80
CA VAL A 85 -7.45 -10.42 -0.71
C VAL A 85 -8.47 -9.48 -1.34
N VAL A 86 -9.75 -9.66 -1.05
CA VAL A 86 -10.86 -8.96 -1.71
C VAL A 86 -11.86 -8.40 -0.71
N PRO A 87 -12.63 -7.36 -1.09
CA PRO A 87 -13.76 -6.89 -0.30
C PRO A 87 -14.81 -7.99 -0.09
N PRO A 88 -15.57 -7.97 1.03
CA PRO A 88 -16.70 -8.87 1.26
C PRO A 88 -17.88 -8.46 0.36
N PHE A 89 -17.87 -8.93 -0.89
CA PHE A 89 -18.84 -8.53 -1.91
C PHE A 89 -20.28 -8.91 -1.56
N ASP A 90 -20.47 -9.92 -0.72
CA ASP A 90 -21.75 -10.33 -0.16
C ASP A 90 -22.40 -9.23 0.71
N TRP A 91 -21.59 -8.34 1.32
CA TRP A 91 -22.13 -7.23 2.12
C TRP A 91 -22.72 -6.10 1.26
N ARG A 92 -22.31 -6.00 -0.02
CA ARG A 92 -22.61 -4.85 -0.90
C ARG A 92 -24.11 -4.66 -1.17
N ASN A 93 -24.93 -5.70 -1.02
CA ASN A 93 -26.39 -5.64 -1.21
C ASN A 93 -27.15 -6.25 -0.02
N GLY A 94 -26.51 -6.32 1.15
CA GLY A 94 -27.04 -6.95 2.35
C GLY A 94 -27.27 -5.98 3.51
N PRO A 95 -27.65 -6.48 4.69
CA PRO A 95 -27.80 -5.67 5.90
C PRO A 95 -26.54 -4.90 6.30
N SER A 96 -25.37 -5.34 5.83
CA SER A 96 -24.06 -4.74 6.09
C SER A 96 -23.61 -3.74 5.02
N GLU A 97 -24.47 -3.37 4.05
CA GLU A 97 -24.07 -2.46 2.95
C GLU A 97 -23.51 -1.13 3.48
N ALA A 98 -24.14 -0.52 4.48
CA ALA A 98 -23.66 0.75 5.04
C ALA A 98 -22.20 0.66 5.51
N ARG A 99 -21.87 -0.40 6.27
CA ARG A 99 -20.50 -0.68 6.73
C ARG A 99 -19.56 -1.00 5.56
N TYR A 100 -20.04 -1.73 4.55
CA TYR A 100 -19.25 -1.99 3.34
C TYR A 100 -18.86 -0.69 2.63
N ARG A 101 -19.79 0.25 2.46
CA ARG A 101 -19.53 1.55 1.81
C ARG A 101 -18.59 2.42 2.63
N GLU A 102 -18.76 2.42 3.95
CA GLU A 102 -17.88 3.15 4.87
C GLU A 102 -16.44 2.64 4.77
N LEU A 103 -16.23 1.32 4.87
CA LEU A 103 -14.90 0.71 4.76
C LEU A 103 -14.31 0.86 3.35
N GLN A 104 -15.14 0.76 2.30
CA GLN A 104 -14.73 1.00 0.92
C GLN A 104 -14.23 2.44 0.72
N SER A 105 -14.98 3.43 1.22
CA SER A 105 -14.56 4.84 1.15
C SER A 105 -13.29 5.08 1.96
N SER A 106 -13.23 4.53 3.18
CA SER A 106 -12.05 4.64 4.04
C SER A 106 -10.81 4.06 3.36
N LEU A 107 -10.91 2.87 2.77
CA LEU A 107 -9.80 2.26 2.05
C LEU A 107 -9.40 3.07 0.81
N SER A 108 -10.36 3.65 0.08
CA SER A 108 -10.10 4.55 -1.05
C SER A 108 -9.30 5.80 -0.64
N ASP A 109 -9.65 6.41 0.49
CA ASP A 109 -8.96 7.58 1.01
C ASP A 109 -7.51 7.24 1.43
N HIS A 110 -7.34 6.11 2.11
CA HIS A 110 -6.02 5.62 2.51
C HIS A 110 -5.16 5.19 1.30
N ALA A 111 -5.78 4.58 0.29
CA ALA A 111 -5.12 4.24 -0.97
C ALA A 111 -4.58 5.49 -1.67
N THR A 112 -5.42 6.52 -1.77
CA THR A 112 -5.04 7.82 -2.36
C THR A 112 -3.89 8.46 -1.60
N MET A 113 -3.96 8.46 -0.26
CA MET A 113 -2.89 8.98 0.59
C MET A 113 -1.58 8.22 0.37
N LEU A 114 -1.61 6.88 0.40
CA LEU A 114 -0.43 6.04 0.17
C LEU A 114 0.21 6.31 -1.19
N ILE A 115 -0.61 6.34 -2.26
CA ILE A 115 -0.14 6.66 -3.62
C ILE A 115 0.56 8.02 -3.65
N ASN A 116 -0.05 9.05 -3.06
CA ASN A 116 0.52 10.39 -3.04
C ASN A 116 1.84 10.45 -2.26
N LYS A 117 1.93 9.77 -1.11
CA LYS A 117 3.17 9.70 -0.34
C LYS A 117 4.25 8.91 -1.04
N TYR A 118 3.90 7.84 -1.77
CA TYR A 118 4.88 7.10 -2.54
C TYR A 118 5.44 7.93 -3.71
N LYS A 119 4.56 8.62 -4.46
CA LYS A 119 4.96 9.57 -5.50
C LYS A 119 5.93 10.63 -4.98
N LEU A 120 5.59 11.26 -3.85
CA LEU A 120 6.44 12.26 -3.21
C LEU A 120 7.80 11.68 -2.78
N PHE A 121 7.82 10.50 -2.17
CA PHE A 121 9.06 9.84 -1.78
C PHE A 121 9.99 9.59 -2.98
N VAL A 122 9.44 9.08 -4.09
CA VAL A 122 10.18 8.88 -5.34
C VAL A 122 10.68 10.20 -5.92
N GLU A 123 9.85 11.24 -5.94
CA GLU A 123 10.21 12.56 -6.45
C GLU A 123 11.36 13.17 -5.64
N VAL A 124 11.24 13.17 -4.30
CA VAL A 124 12.27 13.69 -3.40
C VAL A 124 13.57 12.90 -3.57
N TYR A 125 13.50 11.58 -3.66
CA TYR A 125 14.66 10.72 -3.92
C TYR A 125 15.37 11.10 -5.23
N LYS A 126 14.63 11.26 -6.33
CA LYS A 126 15.20 11.66 -7.64
C LYS A 126 15.78 13.09 -7.58
N SER A 127 15.09 14.02 -6.91
CA SER A 127 15.50 15.43 -6.82
C SER A 127 16.81 15.65 -6.06
N GLU A 128 17.10 14.77 -5.08
CA GLU A 128 18.33 14.83 -4.28
C GLU A 128 19.50 14.06 -4.95
N GLY A 129 19.36 13.71 -6.24
CA GLY A 129 20.45 13.20 -7.08
C GLY A 129 20.71 11.70 -6.95
N PHE A 130 19.83 10.95 -6.31
CA PHE A 130 19.94 9.50 -6.26
C PHE A 130 19.41 8.86 -7.55
N ILE A 131 20.12 7.84 -8.04
CA ILE A 131 19.77 7.10 -9.26
C ILE A 131 19.43 5.66 -8.88
N SER A 132 18.35 5.13 -9.47
CA SER A 132 17.94 3.73 -9.34
C SER A 132 17.36 3.26 -10.67
N ASP A 133 17.84 2.14 -11.20
CA ASP A 133 17.32 1.53 -12.43
C ASP A 133 15.90 0.94 -12.26
N LYS A 134 15.33 1.04 -11.06
CA LYS A 134 14.04 0.46 -10.66
C LYS A 134 12.90 1.49 -10.62
N ILE A 135 13.18 2.77 -10.88
CA ILE A 135 12.20 3.87 -10.83
C ILE A 135 12.40 4.87 -11.98
#